data_AF-A0A4Q3Y0G0-F1
#
_entry.id   AF-A0A4Q3Y0G0-F1
#
_cell.length_a   1.000
_cell.length_b   1.000
_cell.length_c   1.000
_cell.angle_alpha   90.00
_cell.angle_beta   90.00
_cell.angle_gamma   90.00
#
_symmetry.space_group_name_H-M   'P 1'
#
loop_
_entity.id
_entity.type
_entity.pdbx_description
1 polymer ?
#
loop_
_entity_poly.entity_id
_entity_poly.type
_entity_poly.pdbx_seq_one_letter_code
_entity_poly.pdbx_strand_id
1 'polypeptide(L)'
;MVGHPKSLSDLYRVEAQVRVTCRGCKAIEIWELDMLIAEVRRNGGNTDWRAARAAIKCPRHCPAPLIDLSPIPFGKQRARRRAHREALVNLALQVLRQAADRSANEAVGTIEVRLALHVLRPFVRDSHLLIAFWKAATTEPRHPWTSCHLPYRWIAERLIARGVPIEDANRP
;
A
#
# COMPACT_ATOMS: atom_id res chain seq x y z
N MET A 1 -7.71 26.40 -7.63
CA MET A 1 -8.60 25.98 -6.53
C MET A 1 -9.84 25.34 -7.16
N VAL A 2 -10.03 24.03 -6.98
CA VAL A 2 -11.24 23.34 -7.47
C VAL A 2 -12.34 23.62 -6.46
N GLY A 3 -13.40 24.31 -6.86
CA GLY A 3 -14.55 24.60 -6.00
C GLY A 3 -15.20 23.33 -5.45
N HIS A 4 -16.03 23.46 -4.42
CA HIS A 4 -16.77 22.31 -3.90
C HIS A 4 -17.56 21.62 -5.04
N PRO A 5 -17.61 20.28 -5.08
CA PRO A 5 -18.41 19.56 -6.06
C PRO A 5 -19.86 20.02 -5.96
N LYS A 6 -20.56 20.11 -7.09
CA LYS A 6 -22.00 20.42 -7.08
C LYS A 6 -22.79 19.14 -6.80
N SER A 7 -22.37 18.04 -7.43
CA SER A 7 -23.00 16.73 -7.30
C SER A 7 -21.98 15.64 -6.97
N LEU A 8 -22.45 14.50 -6.44
CA LEU A 8 -21.63 13.29 -6.30
C LEU A 8 -21.14 12.78 -7.66
N SER A 9 -21.87 13.05 -8.75
CA SER A 9 -21.47 12.66 -10.11
C SER A 9 -20.18 13.36 -10.58
N ASP A 10 -19.92 14.58 -10.12
CA ASP A 10 -18.68 15.30 -10.43
C ASP A 10 -17.44 14.57 -9.91
N LEU A 11 -17.59 13.76 -8.86
CA LEU A 11 -16.51 12.99 -8.26
C LEU A 11 -16.08 11.78 -9.08
N TYR A 12 -16.96 11.23 -9.92
CA TYR A 12 -16.57 10.17 -10.86
C TYR A 12 -15.56 10.68 -11.89
N ARG A 13 -15.72 11.93 -12.37
CA ARG A 13 -14.84 12.51 -13.39
C ARG A 13 -13.38 12.62 -12.94
N VAL A 14 -13.16 12.76 -11.64
CA VAL A 14 -11.83 12.88 -11.03
C VAL A 14 -11.40 11.62 -10.28
N GLU A 15 -12.13 10.50 -10.45
CA GLU A 15 -11.90 9.23 -9.75
C GLU A 15 -11.67 9.43 -8.23
N ALA A 16 -12.46 10.32 -7.63
CA ALA A 16 -12.24 10.72 -6.26
C ALA A 16 -12.67 9.64 -5.27
N GLN A 17 -11.90 9.50 -4.20
CA GLN A 17 -12.37 8.94 -2.94
C GLN A 17 -12.87 10.08 -2.05
N VAL A 18 -13.68 9.77 -1.04
CA VAL A 18 -14.19 10.81 -0.12
C VAL A 18 -13.74 10.50 1.29
N ARG A 19 -13.04 11.46 1.90
CA ARG A 19 -12.75 11.41 3.33
C ARG A 19 -14.00 11.86 4.08
N VAL A 20 -14.51 10.97 4.93
CA VAL A 20 -15.63 11.19 5.83
C VAL A 20 -15.07 11.41 7.22
N THR A 21 -15.28 12.59 7.78
CA THR A 21 -14.79 12.95 9.11
C THR A 21 -15.97 13.30 10.01
N CYS A 22 -16.13 12.60 11.12
CA CYS A 22 -17.11 12.96 12.13
C CYS A 22 -16.57 14.08 13.02
N ARG A 23 -17.28 15.19 13.17
CA ARG A 23 -16.84 16.31 14.03
C ARG A 23 -16.92 16.00 15.52
N GLY A 24 -17.81 15.10 15.94
CA GLY A 24 -17.98 14.74 17.35
C GLY A 24 -16.89 13.79 17.84
N CYS A 25 -16.86 12.56 17.33
CA CYS A 25 -15.89 11.54 17.77
C CYS A 25 -14.54 11.59 17.03
N LYS A 26 -14.36 12.52 16.08
CA LYS A 26 -13.15 12.65 15.24
C LYS A 26 -12.79 11.39 14.45
N ALA A 27 -13.71 10.46 14.28
CA ALA A 27 -13.51 9.30 13.41
C ALA A 27 -13.32 9.75 11.97
N ILE A 28 -12.31 9.20 11.31
CA ILE A 28 -11.98 9.48 9.91
C ILE A 28 -12.00 8.16 9.16
N GLU A 29 -12.77 8.11 8.08
CA GLU A 29 -12.76 7.01 7.13
C GLU A 29 -12.61 7.53 5.70
N ILE A 30 -12.07 6.69 4.83
CA ILE A 30 -11.97 6.97 3.39
C ILE A 30 -12.95 6.03 2.71
N TRP A 31 -13.96 6.59 2.07
CA TRP A 31 -14.98 5.83 1.36
C TRP A 31 -14.77 5.92 -0.14
N GLU A 32 -15.08 4.82 -0.81
CA GLU A 32 -15.31 4.84 -2.24
C GLU A 32 -16.60 5.60 -2.56
N LEU A 33 -16.63 6.25 -3.72
CA LEU A 33 -17.78 7.04 -4.14
C LEU A 33 -19.08 6.22 -4.19
N ASP A 34 -18.99 4.95 -4.59
CA ASP A 34 -20.15 4.05 -4.66
C ASP A 34 -20.72 3.74 -3.27
N MET A 35 -19.84 3.58 -2.27
CA MET A 35 -20.23 3.39 -0.86
C MET A 35 -20.90 4.65 -0.31
N LEU A 36 -20.35 5.83 -0.62
CA LEU A 36 -20.95 7.11 -0.26
C LEU A 36 -22.35 7.28 -0.87
N ILE A 37 -22.52 6.99 -2.16
CA ILE A 37 -23.82 7.08 -2.84
C ILE A 37 -24.82 6.11 -2.23
N ALA A 38 -24.40 4.87 -1.95
CA ALA A 38 -25.26 3.86 -1.31
C ALA A 38 -25.72 4.31 0.09
N GLU A 39 -24.83 4.87 0.90
CA GLU A 39 -25.16 5.35 2.25
C GLU A 39 -26.11 6.56 2.21
N VAL A 40 -25.86 7.51 1.31
CA VAL A 40 -26.73 8.67 1.12
C VAL A 40 -28.14 8.24 0.70
N ARG A 41 -28.24 7.30 -0.26
CA ARG A 41 -29.53 6.74 -0.70
C ARG A 41 -30.24 5.98 0.42
N ARG A 42 -29.51 5.20 1.21
CA ARG A 42 -30.06 4.46 2.36
C ARG A 42 -30.67 5.39 3.41
N ASN A 43 -30.09 6.57 3.60
CA ASN A 43 -30.60 7.58 4.53
C ASN A 43 -31.62 8.54 3.88
N GLY A 44 -32.13 8.24 2.67
CA GLY A 44 -33.14 9.05 1.98
C GLY A 44 -32.62 10.38 1.42
N GLY A 45 -31.29 10.57 1.36
CA GLY A 45 -30.66 11.75 0.78
C GLY A 45 -30.58 11.70 -0.75
N ASN A 46 -30.37 12.86 -1.36
CA ASN A 46 -30.16 12.99 -2.80
C ASN A 46 -28.66 13.05 -3.16
N THR A 47 -28.33 13.04 -4.45
CA THR A 47 -26.93 13.06 -4.94
C THR A 47 -26.29 14.44 -4.98
N ASP A 48 -26.94 15.50 -4.47
CA ASP A 48 -26.35 16.83 -4.38
C ASP A 48 -25.33 16.86 -3.24
N TRP A 49 -24.18 17.49 -3.46
CA TRP A 49 -23.06 17.45 -2.50
C TRP A 49 -23.43 17.97 -1.10
N ARG A 50 -24.21 19.06 -1.03
CA ARG A 50 -24.65 19.65 0.24
C ARG A 50 -25.65 18.76 0.98
N ALA A 51 -26.59 18.14 0.27
CA ALA A 51 -27.60 17.28 0.86
C ALA A 51 -27.02 15.92 1.25
N ALA A 52 -26.10 15.37 0.45
CA ALA A 52 -25.34 14.17 0.80
C ALA A 52 -24.62 14.32 2.15
N ARG A 53 -24.04 15.49 2.42
CA ARG A 53 -23.37 15.79 3.69
C ARG A 53 -24.32 15.73 4.90
N ALA A 54 -25.57 16.13 4.73
CA ALA A 54 -26.58 16.07 5.80
C ALA A 54 -27.15 14.66 5.99
N ALA A 55 -27.11 13.83 4.94
CA ALA A 55 -27.66 12.47 4.95
C ALA A 55 -26.72 11.41 5.54
N ILE A 56 -25.44 11.73 5.76
CA ILE A 56 -24.44 10.73 6.21
C ILE A 56 -24.37 10.71 7.72
N LYS A 57 -24.38 9.49 8.27
CA LYS A 57 -24.19 9.24 9.68
C LYS A 57 -22.71 9.04 10.01
N CYS A 58 -22.38 9.19 11.29
CA CYS A 58 -21.04 8.89 11.77
C CYS A 58 -20.70 7.40 11.48
N PRO A 59 -19.51 7.09 10.94
CA PRO A 59 -19.11 5.70 10.72
C PRO A 59 -19.06 4.87 12.02
N ARG A 60 -18.72 5.52 13.14
CA ARG A 60 -18.75 4.91 14.49
C ARG A 60 -20.11 5.03 15.18
N HIS A 61 -21.16 5.40 14.46
CA HIS A 61 -22.52 5.51 14.97
C HIS A 61 -22.68 6.42 16.21
N CYS A 62 -21.77 7.37 16.41
CA CYS A 62 -21.91 8.34 17.49
C CYS A 62 -23.02 9.36 17.17
N PRO A 63 -23.66 9.97 18.18
CA PRO A 63 -24.81 10.86 18.00
C PRO A 63 -24.46 12.24 17.41
N ALA A 64 -23.23 12.45 16.96
CA ALA A 64 -22.78 13.74 16.45
C ALA A 64 -23.51 14.10 15.15
N PRO A 65 -24.13 15.29 15.06
CA PRO A 65 -24.97 15.66 13.93
C PRO A 65 -24.18 16.15 12.70
N LEU A 66 -22.87 16.37 12.83
CA LEU A 66 -22.07 17.04 11.82
C LEU A 66 -20.95 16.14 11.28
N ILE A 67 -21.08 15.78 10.01
CA ILE A 67 -20.06 15.09 9.22
C ILE A 67 -19.43 16.09 8.23
N ASP A 68 -18.10 16.05 8.11
CA ASP A 68 -17.35 16.70 7.05
C ASP A 68 -17.07 15.70 5.93
N LEU A 69 -17.33 16.11 4.69
CA LEU A 69 -16.93 15.38 3.49
C LEU A 69 -15.84 16.18 2.78
N SER A 70 -14.72 15.53 2.49
CA SER A 70 -13.63 16.11 1.73
C SER A 70 -13.26 15.21 0.56
N PRO A 71 -13.44 15.65 -0.70
CA PRO A 71 -13.05 14.85 -1.85
C PRO A 71 -11.53 14.77 -1.95
N ILE A 72 -11.03 13.56 -2.20
CA ILE A 72 -9.63 13.26 -2.49
C ILE A 72 -9.55 12.99 -3.99
N PRO A 73 -9.16 13.97 -4.82
CA PRO A 73 -9.07 13.79 -6.26
C PRO A 73 -8.02 12.73 -6.60
N PHE A 74 -8.33 11.88 -7.58
CA PHE A 74 -7.51 10.74 -8.02
C PHE A 74 -7.20 9.75 -6.89
N GLY A 75 -8.08 9.66 -5.88
CA GLY A 75 -7.94 8.75 -4.74
C GLY A 75 -7.84 7.29 -5.20
N LYS A 76 -8.74 6.85 -6.08
CA LYS A 76 -8.73 5.48 -6.65
C LYS A 76 -7.43 5.18 -7.39
N GLN A 77 -6.99 6.08 -8.26
CA GLN A 77 -5.74 5.91 -9.00
C GLN A 77 -4.51 5.85 -8.09
N ARG A 78 -4.45 6.70 -7.06
CA ARG A 78 -3.36 6.71 -6.07
C ARG A 78 -3.35 5.43 -5.24
N ALA A 79 -4.51 4.97 -4.78
CA ALA A 79 -4.66 3.72 -4.05
C ALA A 79 -4.22 2.53 -4.90
N ARG A 80 -4.65 2.45 -6.17
CA ARG A 80 -4.24 1.38 -7.10
C ARG A 80 -2.74 1.38 -7.35
N ARG A 81 -2.13 2.56 -7.59
CA ARG A 81 -0.66 2.67 -7.77
C ARG A 81 0.10 2.25 -6.52
N ARG A 82 -0.43 2.58 -5.33
CA ARG A 82 0.14 2.15 -4.05
C ARG A 82 0.07 0.62 -3.91
N ALA A 83 -1.11 0.03 -4.07
CA ALA A 83 -1.30 -1.41 -3.99
C ALA A 83 -0.42 -2.16 -5.00
N HIS A 84 -0.29 -1.66 -6.23
CA HIS A 84 0.59 -2.26 -7.23
C HIS A 84 2.06 -2.22 -6.81
N ARG A 85 2.54 -1.11 -6.24
CA ARG A 85 3.90 -1.01 -5.70
C ARG A 85 4.14 -1.97 -4.53
N GLU A 86 3.16 -2.09 -3.64
CA GLU A 86 3.22 -3.00 -2.50
C GLU A 86 3.27 -4.47 -2.97
N ALA A 87 2.47 -4.83 -3.98
CA ALA A 87 2.51 -6.15 -4.60
C ALA A 87 3.87 -6.45 -5.24
N LEU A 88 4.45 -5.49 -5.98
CA LEU A 88 5.79 -5.67 -6.58
C LEU A 88 6.89 -5.87 -5.53
N VAL A 89 6.83 -5.15 -4.41
CA VAL A 89 7.77 -5.34 -3.30
C VAL A 89 7.64 -6.74 -2.70
N ASN A 90 6.40 -7.19 -2.43
CA ASN A 90 6.17 -8.50 -1.82
C ASN A 90 6.56 -9.65 -2.76
N LEU A 91 6.26 -9.55 -4.05
CA LEU A 91 6.71 -10.53 -5.04
C LEU A 91 8.23 -10.59 -5.14
N ALA A 92 8.90 -9.43 -5.14
CA ALA A 92 10.36 -9.39 -5.14
C ALA A 92 10.95 -10.03 -3.86
N LEU A 93 10.38 -9.76 -2.69
CA LEU A 93 10.80 -10.38 -1.43
C LEU A 93 10.57 -11.89 -1.42
N GLN A 94 9.46 -12.37 -2.01
CA GLN A 94 9.18 -13.79 -2.13
C GLN A 94 10.25 -14.50 -2.97
N VAL A 95 10.67 -13.92 -4.09
CA VAL A 95 11.77 -14.44 -4.92
C VAL A 95 13.08 -14.48 -4.13
N LEU A 96 13.41 -13.42 -3.39
CA LEU A 96 14.63 -13.39 -2.57
C LEU A 96 14.59 -14.40 -1.42
N ARG A 97 13.43 -14.63 -0.79
CA ARG A 97 13.24 -15.62 0.26
C ARG A 97 13.47 -17.03 -0.28
N GLN A 98 12.81 -17.38 -1.38
CA GLN A 98 12.98 -18.67 -2.04
C GLN A 98 14.43 -18.89 -2.52
N ALA A 99 15.11 -17.83 -2.95
CA ALA A 99 16.54 -17.89 -3.26
C ALA A 99 17.38 -18.10 -1.99
N ALA A 100 17.04 -17.44 -0.88
CA ALA A 100 17.73 -17.65 0.39
C ALA A 100 17.58 -19.08 0.91
N ASP A 101 16.39 -19.67 0.85
CA ASP A 101 16.13 -21.05 1.26
C ASP A 101 16.96 -22.06 0.46
N ARG A 102 17.14 -21.82 -0.85
CA ARG A 102 17.94 -22.69 -1.74
C ARG A 102 19.44 -22.42 -1.67
N SER A 103 19.85 -21.25 -1.17
CA SER A 103 21.24 -20.78 -1.20
C SER A 103 22.24 -21.67 -0.44
N ALA A 104 21.77 -22.52 0.46
CA ALA A 104 22.62 -23.48 1.16
C ALA A 104 23.13 -24.60 0.23
N ASN A 105 22.36 -24.95 -0.81
CA ASN A 105 22.61 -26.13 -1.65
C ASN A 105 23.05 -25.76 -3.07
N GLU A 106 22.69 -24.57 -3.58
CA GLU A 106 22.97 -24.18 -4.96
C GLU A 106 23.31 -22.68 -5.10
N ALA A 107 23.97 -22.34 -6.21
CA ALA A 107 24.17 -20.95 -6.60
C ALA A 107 22.85 -20.34 -7.06
N VAL A 108 22.40 -19.31 -6.35
CA VAL A 108 21.12 -18.62 -6.61
C VAL A 108 21.29 -17.27 -7.30
N GLY A 109 22.42 -17.06 -7.98
CA GLY A 109 22.75 -15.84 -8.74
C GLY A 109 21.99 -15.70 -10.06
N THR A 110 20.69 -15.94 -10.07
CA THR A 110 19.88 -16.01 -11.29
C THR A 110 19.36 -14.63 -11.73
N ILE A 111 18.82 -14.55 -12.96
CA ILE A 111 18.25 -13.31 -13.51
C ILE A 111 17.06 -12.84 -12.67
N GLU A 112 16.25 -13.77 -12.17
CA GLU A 112 15.08 -13.47 -11.33
C GLU A 112 15.49 -12.76 -10.04
N VAL A 113 16.56 -13.23 -9.38
CA VAL A 113 17.13 -12.60 -8.19
C VAL A 113 17.65 -11.20 -8.52
N ARG A 114 18.35 -11.04 -9.64
CA ARG A 114 18.85 -9.74 -10.08
C ARG A 114 17.72 -8.74 -10.36
N LEU A 115 16.64 -9.19 -10.99
CA LEU A 115 15.45 -8.38 -11.24
C LEU A 115 14.73 -8.01 -9.94
N ALA A 116 14.56 -8.95 -9.01
CA ALA A 116 13.97 -8.70 -7.71
C ALA A 116 14.75 -7.62 -6.94
N LEU A 117 16.09 -7.72 -6.89
CA LEU A 117 16.95 -6.69 -6.28
C LEU A 117 16.80 -5.32 -6.97
N HIS A 118 16.66 -5.31 -8.29
CA HIS A 118 16.44 -4.07 -9.05
C HIS A 118 15.10 -3.41 -8.68
N VAL A 119 14.03 -4.19 -8.57
CA VAL A 119 12.70 -3.72 -8.14
C VAL A 119 12.75 -3.12 -6.73
N LEU A 120 13.52 -3.71 -5.81
CA LEU A 120 13.64 -3.24 -4.42
C LEU A 120 14.51 -1.99 -4.26
N ARG A 121 15.39 -1.68 -5.22
CA ARG A 121 16.31 -0.53 -5.18
C ARG A 121 15.68 0.80 -4.77
N PRO A 122 14.58 1.28 -5.37
CA PRO A 122 13.96 2.55 -4.98
C PRO A 122 13.38 2.54 -3.56
N PHE A 123 13.03 1.38 -3.01
CA PHE A 123 12.37 1.24 -1.71
C PHE A 123 13.39 1.12 -0.56
N VAL A 124 14.44 0.32 -0.75
CA VAL A 124 15.50 0.11 0.26
C VAL A 124 16.36 1.37 0.38
N ARG A 125 16.72 2.01 -0.74
CA ARG A 125 17.71 3.12 -0.91
C ARG A 125 19.12 2.84 -0.41
N ASP A 126 19.35 1.79 0.35
CA ASP A 126 20.68 1.31 0.73
C ASP A 126 21.16 0.26 -0.28
N SER A 127 22.07 0.69 -1.16
CA SER A 127 22.64 -0.20 -2.18
C SER A 127 23.56 -1.27 -1.60
N HIS A 128 24.15 -1.06 -0.42
CA HIS A 128 25.05 -2.03 0.18
C HIS A 128 24.33 -3.32 0.53
N LEU A 129 23.09 -3.23 1.04
CA LEU A 129 22.26 -4.40 1.35
C LEU A 129 21.96 -5.24 0.09
N LEU A 130 21.63 -4.58 -1.02
CA LEU A 130 21.31 -5.25 -2.28
C LEU A 130 22.56 -5.89 -2.90
N ILE A 131 23.70 -5.20 -2.83
CA ILE A 131 24.98 -5.73 -3.30
C ILE A 131 25.44 -6.90 -2.43
N ALA A 132 25.26 -6.83 -1.11
CA ALA A 132 25.61 -7.90 -0.18
C ALA A 132 24.82 -9.17 -0.49
N PHE A 133 23.51 -9.04 -0.74
CA PHE A 133 22.69 -10.17 -1.19
C PHE A 133 23.22 -10.75 -2.50
N TRP A 134 23.45 -9.91 -3.51
CA TRP A 134 23.94 -10.39 -4.81
C TRP A 134 25.28 -11.11 -4.70
N LYS A 135 26.23 -10.57 -3.93
CA LYS A 135 27.53 -11.21 -3.69
C LYS A 135 27.36 -12.59 -3.06
N ALA A 136 26.52 -12.71 -2.03
CA ALA A 136 26.22 -14.00 -1.40
C ALA A 136 25.52 -14.97 -2.38
N ALA A 137 24.69 -14.45 -3.29
CA ALA A 137 23.99 -15.25 -4.30
C ALA A 137 24.92 -15.81 -5.39
N THR A 138 25.98 -15.10 -5.75
CA THR A 138 26.93 -15.50 -6.81
C THR A 138 28.23 -16.11 -6.30
N THR A 139 28.40 -16.31 -4.99
CA THR A 139 29.64 -16.87 -4.45
C THR A 139 29.75 -18.36 -4.81
N GLU A 140 30.88 -18.72 -5.43
CA GLU A 140 31.29 -20.09 -5.75
C GLU A 140 32.76 -20.30 -5.33
N PRO A 141 33.16 -21.47 -4.79
CA PRO A 141 32.30 -22.61 -4.43
C PRO A 141 31.38 -22.29 -3.24
N ARG A 142 30.24 -22.98 -3.17
CA ARG A 142 29.28 -22.80 -2.07
C ARG A 142 29.83 -23.41 -0.79
N HIS A 143 29.92 -22.59 0.25
CA HIS A 143 30.26 -23.03 1.60
C HIS A 143 29.00 -23.07 2.48
N PRO A 144 28.93 -23.96 3.49
CA PRO A 144 27.78 -24.03 4.39
C PRO A 144 27.45 -22.72 5.14
N TRP A 145 28.44 -21.85 5.32
CA TRP A 145 28.27 -20.55 5.98
C TRP A 145 27.92 -19.40 5.00
N THR A 146 27.99 -19.63 3.68
CA THR A 146 27.59 -18.64 2.66
C THR A 146 26.09 -18.76 2.35
N SER A 147 25.26 -18.27 3.28
CA SER A 147 23.81 -18.20 3.12
C SER A 147 23.32 -16.79 2.78
N CYS A 148 22.29 -16.71 1.95
CA CYS A 148 21.61 -15.44 1.64
C CYS A 148 20.56 -15.04 2.69
N HIS A 149 20.32 -15.85 3.75
CA HIS A 149 19.32 -15.54 4.79
C HIS A 149 19.63 -14.25 5.54
N LEU A 150 20.89 -14.01 5.92
CA LEU A 150 21.26 -12.82 6.66
C LEU A 150 21.12 -11.53 5.81
N PRO A 151 21.64 -11.47 4.56
CA PRO A 151 21.35 -10.36 3.66
C PRO A 151 19.86 -10.16 3.37
N TYR A 152 19.08 -11.24 3.24
CA TYR A 152 17.62 -11.17 3.08
C TYR A 152 16.97 -10.46 4.27
N ARG A 153 17.29 -10.92 5.48
CA ARG A 153 16.75 -10.37 6.73
C ARG A 153 17.02 -8.88 6.86
N TRP A 154 18.24 -8.42 6.56
CA TRP A 154 18.56 -6.99 6.59
C TRP A 154 17.76 -6.17 5.59
N ILE A 155 17.51 -6.71 4.39
CA ILE A 155 16.65 -6.04 3.39
C ILE A 155 15.22 -5.93 3.91
N ALA A 156 14.65 -7.02 4.45
CA ALA A 156 13.30 -7.05 4.98
C ALA A 156 13.14 -6.10 6.19
N GLU A 157 14.05 -6.15 7.16
CA GLU A 157 14.08 -5.24 8.32
C GLU A 157 14.18 -3.78 7.87
N ARG A 158 15.01 -3.48 6.86
CA ARG A 158 15.13 -2.11 6.33
C ARG A 158 13.85 -1.61 5.69
N LEU A 159 13.10 -2.47 5.00
CA LEU A 159 11.80 -2.12 4.42
C LEU A 159 10.74 -1.90 5.50
N ILE A 160 10.72 -2.74 6.55
CA ILE A 160 9.83 -2.58 7.71
C ILE A 160 10.11 -1.25 8.42
N ALA A 161 11.39 -0.94 8.70
CA ALA A 161 11.81 0.30 9.34
C ALA A 161 11.41 1.56 8.55
N ARG A 162 11.10 1.41 7.26
CA ARG A 162 10.63 2.49 6.38
C ARG A 162 9.11 2.54 6.22
N GLY A 163 8.38 1.68 6.92
CA GLY A 163 6.93 1.60 6.87
C GLY A 163 6.40 1.05 5.55
N VAL A 164 7.20 0.29 4.80
CA VAL A 164 6.71 -0.43 3.62
C VAL A 164 5.92 -1.64 4.12
N PRO A 165 4.68 -1.84 3.66
CA PRO A 165 3.90 -2.99 4.11
C PRO A 165 4.44 -4.28 3.46
N ILE A 166 4.79 -5.23 4.32
CA ILE A 166 5.31 -6.54 3.96
C ILE A 166 4.34 -7.59 4.50
N GLU A 167 3.98 -8.54 3.64
CA GLU A 167 3.17 -9.71 3.98
C GLU A 167 3.87 -10.57 5.03
N ASP A 168 3.11 -11.21 5.92
CA ASP A 168 3.68 -11.95 7.06
C ASP A 168 4.62 -13.08 6.62
N ALA A 169 4.37 -13.69 5.47
CA ALA A 169 5.25 -14.70 4.88
C ALA A 169 6.65 -14.16 4.51
N ASN A 170 6.78 -12.87 4.22
CA ASN A 170 8.02 -12.22 3.81
C ASN A 170 8.71 -11.46 4.96
N ARG A 171 8.21 -11.63 6.19
CA ARG A 171 8.86 -11.08 7.38
C ARG A 171 10.08 -11.94 7.75
N PRO A 172 11.12 -11.30 8.32
CA PRO A 172 12.36 -11.97 8.69
C PRO A 172 12.18 -12.99 9.82
#